data_AF-A0AB34T9G2-F1
#
_entry.id   AF-A0AB34T9G2-F1
#
_cell.length_a   1.000
_cell.length_b   1.000
_cell.length_c   1.000
_cell.angle_alpha   90.00
_cell.angle_beta   90.00
_cell.angle_gamma   90.00
#
_symmetry.space_group_name_H-M   'P 1'
#
loop_
_entity.id
_entity.type
_entity.pdbx_description
1 polymer ?
#
loop_
_entity_poly.entity_id
_entity_poly.type
_entity_poly.pdbx_seq_one_letter_code
_entity_poly.pdbx_strand_id
1 'polypeptide(L)'
;MSNQYRKPKGAPNSAGGQYTNAPDRMMGALPDLDDPTAMTLAAMSATMRAQAVREPHPYRSAQETRAFLDEAATIRMDGDGLILEDRAGNLLFHETGDTARLDIATLRADPRVRRLVRDTLRTPTDGVSALEQRRMVKTAWRLASPYERKRTIDQSPMRRYAPANSVANSLRHRRDQEEALRILKELHYEDAAAVSNVIRNGYPGPDNPKVAWAYINYTSVERYAKDVVDRETGQIVHHKGDAVREMRMVNKMKPGGGYELDEHGRHVKVARMVNKPASKGAAPRSYLRMLYQPTRGVPDEKTARSMARAFRMLDDDPQAQAEAFWTVCYGEGSVANPSGSLDTAKQLLGRHAGGRQAVAAMKHAGGQGNTARMIAYQRALTPQAARIFLDMEPGDGRLANTTRTHRVRSKETGRMEDRLPKRLSEMRSFIHAVYEI
;
A
#
# COMPACT_ATOMS: atom_id res chain seq x y z
N MET A 1 33.03 3.50 -9.28
CA MET A 1 32.85 2.20 -8.61
C MET A 1 31.54 2.22 -7.84
N SER A 2 30.50 1.52 -8.31
CA SER A 2 29.16 1.58 -7.74
C SER A 2 29.07 0.79 -6.44
N ASN A 3 28.73 1.45 -5.33
CA ASN A 3 28.37 0.85 -4.05
C ASN A 3 27.04 0.06 -4.17
N GLN A 4 27.07 -1.11 -4.81
CA GLN A 4 25.97 -2.07 -4.71
C GLN A 4 26.07 -2.77 -3.35
N TYR A 5 25.13 -2.48 -2.45
CA TYR A 5 24.99 -3.19 -1.18
C TYR A 5 24.79 -4.69 -1.44
N ARG A 6 25.72 -5.52 -0.95
CA ARG A 6 25.76 -6.97 -1.17
C ARG A 6 24.53 -7.65 -0.55
N LYS A 7 23.75 -8.37 -1.39
CA LYS A 7 22.69 -9.29 -0.96
C LYS A 7 23.26 -10.29 0.08
N PRO A 8 22.64 -10.48 1.26
CA PRO A 8 23.13 -11.44 2.24
C PRO A 8 23.02 -12.89 1.74
N LYS A 9 24.01 -13.71 2.13
CA LYS A 9 24.11 -15.14 1.79
C LYS A 9 22.87 -15.89 2.28
N GLY A 10 22.20 -16.65 1.41
CA GLY A 10 21.03 -17.49 1.76
C GLY A 10 19.66 -16.91 1.41
N ALA A 11 19.57 -15.69 0.88
CA ALA A 11 18.33 -15.22 0.25
C ALA A 11 18.11 -15.98 -1.07
N PRO A 12 16.91 -16.56 -1.31
CA PRO A 12 16.66 -17.45 -2.45
C PRO A 12 17.15 -16.82 -3.77
N ASN A 13 17.80 -17.64 -4.59
CA ASN A 13 18.30 -17.24 -5.90
C ASN A 13 17.22 -17.28 -6.98
N SER A 14 16.01 -17.76 -6.67
CA SER A 14 14.83 -17.59 -7.51
C SER A 14 14.26 -16.19 -7.32
N ALA A 15 14.75 -15.28 -8.17
CA ALA A 15 14.08 -14.02 -8.46
C ALA A 15 12.66 -14.31 -9.00
N GLY A 16 11.68 -13.53 -8.58
CA GLY A 16 10.36 -13.55 -9.22
C GLY A 16 10.51 -13.20 -10.70
N GLY A 17 10.26 -14.19 -11.56
CA GLY A 17 10.09 -14.03 -13.01
C GLY A 17 11.32 -13.52 -13.73
N GLN A 18 12.21 -14.43 -14.14
CA GLN A 18 13.09 -14.18 -15.28
C GLN A 18 12.41 -14.75 -16.52
N TYR A 19 12.22 -13.91 -17.54
CA TYR A 19 12.09 -14.35 -18.92
C TYR A 19 13.31 -13.83 -19.69
N THR A 20 13.94 -14.74 -20.41
CA THR A 20 15.11 -14.55 -21.27
C THR A 20 14.77 -13.61 -22.42
N ASN A 21 15.53 -12.53 -22.60
CA ASN A 21 15.56 -11.83 -23.90
C ASN A 21 17.01 -11.56 -24.26
N ALA A 22 17.43 -12.06 -25.41
CA ALA A 22 18.59 -11.56 -26.13
C ALA A 22 18.32 -10.12 -26.61
N PRO A 23 19.34 -9.26 -26.68
CA PRO A 23 19.23 -7.88 -27.14
C PRO A 23 19.54 -7.80 -28.65
N ASP A 24 18.83 -6.94 -29.40
CA ASP A 24 19.52 -5.93 -30.21
C ASP A 24 18.63 -4.91 -30.92
N ARG A 25 19.26 -3.73 -31.12
CA ARG A 25 19.07 -2.66 -32.13
C ARG A 25 18.18 -1.42 -31.87
N MET A 26 18.95 -0.34 -31.65
CA MET A 26 18.90 1.01 -32.22
C MET A 26 18.01 2.10 -31.60
N MET A 27 18.71 2.99 -30.87
CA MET A 27 18.36 4.37 -30.55
C MET A 27 18.49 5.27 -31.79
N GLY A 28 17.52 6.14 -32.02
CA GLY A 28 17.63 7.25 -32.95
C GLY A 28 16.49 8.25 -32.79
N ALA A 29 16.86 9.52 -32.63
CA ALA A 29 16.06 10.76 -32.69
C ALA A 29 15.18 11.12 -31.46
N LEU A 30 15.75 11.97 -30.59
CA LEU A 30 15.00 12.94 -29.77
C LEU A 30 15.04 14.31 -30.48
N PRO A 31 13.93 15.06 -30.57
CA PRO A 31 13.96 16.47 -30.95
C PRO A 31 14.23 17.40 -29.76
N ASP A 32 14.71 18.59 -30.12
CA ASP A 32 15.47 19.56 -29.34
C ASP A 32 14.66 20.34 -28.29
N LEU A 33 15.33 20.76 -27.21
CA LEU A 33 14.73 21.42 -26.04
C LEU A 33 14.57 22.94 -26.17
N ASP A 34 14.78 23.49 -27.38
CA ASP A 34 14.82 24.93 -27.64
C ASP A 34 13.54 25.48 -28.33
N ASP A 35 12.39 24.80 -28.23
CA ASP A 35 11.12 25.33 -28.78
C ASP A 35 10.55 26.47 -27.89
N PRO A 36 10.50 27.73 -28.37
CA PRO A 36 10.02 28.88 -27.60
C PRO A 36 8.49 28.90 -27.40
N THR A 37 7.74 27.95 -27.98
CA THR A 37 6.29 27.79 -27.73
C THR A 37 5.97 26.83 -26.59
N ALA A 38 6.98 26.19 -25.99
CA ALA A 38 6.79 25.32 -24.83
C ALA A 38 6.44 26.15 -23.58
N MET A 39 5.22 25.97 -23.06
CA MET A 39 4.83 26.51 -21.76
C MET A 39 5.88 26.15 -20.70
N THR A 40 6.40 27.16 -20.00
CA THR A 40 7.37 26.93 -18.94
C THR A 40 6.77 26.06 -17.83
N LEU A 41 7.59 25.19 -17.24
CA LEU A 41 7.22 24.35 -16.09
C LEU A 41 6.60 25.17 -14.93
N ALA A 42 7.02 26.43 -14.80
CA ALA A 42 6.47 27.38 -13.83
C ALA A 42 5.00 27.72 -14.14
N ALA A 43 4.67 28.01 -15.41
CA ALA A 43 3.30 28.32 -15.84
C ALA A 43 2.36 27.11 -15.67
N MET A 44 2.80 25.91 -16.05
CA MET A 44 2.03 24.67 -15.84
C MET A 44 1.76 24.41 -14.35
N SER A 45 2.73 24.72 -13.47
CA SER A 45 2.57 24.52 -12.03
C SER A 45 1.63 25.53 -11.36
N ALA A 46 1.41 26.70 -11.98
CA ALA A 46 0.52 27.75 -11.48
C ALA A 46 -0.94 27.44 -11.79
N THR A 47 -1.25 26.98 -13.00
CA THR A 47 -2.58 26.48 -13.39
C THR A 47 -2.98 25.25 -12.59
N MET A 48 -2.05 24.33 -12.35
CA MET A 48 -2.32 23.17 -11.48
C MET A 48 -2.54 23.56 -10.01
N ARG A 49 -1.91 24.64 -9.52
CA ARG A 49 -2.17 25.18 -8.16
C ARG A 49 -3.54 25.85 -8.06
N ALA A 50 -3.97 26.56 -9.10
CA ALA A 50 -5.29 27.19 -9.15
C ALA A 50 -6.42 26.13 -9.25
N GLN A 51 -6.18 25.04 -9.98
CA GLN A 51 -7.16 23.94 -10.13
C GLN A 51 -7.14 22.93 -8.96
N ALA A 52 -6.11 22.93 -8.10
CA ALA A 52 -6.00 22.04 -6.95
C ALA A 52 -6.70 22.54 -5.67
N VAL A 53 -7.47 23.63 -5.74
CA VAL A 53 -8.32 24.08 -4.63
C VAL A 53 -9.46 23.08 -4.48
N ARG A 54 -9.24 22.05 -3.65
CA ARG A 54 -10.32 21.26 -3.05
C ARG A 54 -11.35 22.23 -2.50
N GLU A 55 -12.63 22.03 -2.82
CA GLU A 55 -13.72 22.79 -2.21
C GLU A 55 -13.49 22.86 -0.69
N PRO A 56 -13.18 24.05 -0.14
CA PRO A 56 -12.95 24.17 1.29
C PRO A 56 -14.27 23.87 1.98
N HIS A 57 -14.31 22.82 2.82
CA HIS A 57 -15.43 22.67 3.76
C HIS A 57 -15.55 24.00 4.52
N PRO A 58 -16.70 24.69 4.47
CA PRO A 58 -16.86 25.97 5.15
C PRO A 58 -16.59 25.76 6.64
N TYR A 59 -15.74 26.61 7.23
CA TYR A 59 -15.49 26.62 8.66
C TYR A 59 -16.36 27.70 9.30
N ARG A 60 -17.00 27.38 10.42
CA ARG A 60 -17.65 28.36 11.29
C ARG A 60 -16.61 29.27 11.93
N SER A 61 -17.05 30.44 12.36
CA SER A 61 -16.17 31.40 13.02
C SER A 61 -15.65 30.88 14.37
N ALA A 62 -14.55 31.48 14.84
CA ALA A 62 -14.02 31.20 16.18
C ALA A 62 -15.02 31.55 17.28
N GLN A 63 -15.83 32.60 17.08
CA GLN A 63 -16.84 33.05 18.06
C GLN A 63 -18.00 32.06 18.16
N GLU A 64 -18.55 31.62 17.02
CA GLU A 64 -19.58 30.57 17.00
C GLU A 64 -19.07 29.26 17.60
N THR A 65 -17.84 28.88 17.27
CA THR A 65 -17.20 27.67 17.82
C THR A 65 -17.07 27.75 19.33
N ARG A 66 -16.72 28.93 19.87
CA ARG A 66 -16.64 29.16 21.31
C ARG A 66 -18.01 29.08 21.98
N ALA A 67 -19.04 29.67 21.37
CA ALA A 67 -20.41 29.58 21.89
C ALA A 67 -20.89 28.12 22.00
N PHE A 68 -20.68 27.30 20.95
CA PHE A 68 -20.99 25.87 21.01
C PHE A 68 -20.24 25.14 22.12
N LEU A 69 -18.95 25.45 22.32
CA LEU A 69 -18.15 24.83 23.37
C LEU A 69 -18.60 25.26 24.77
N ASP A 70 -18.95 26.53 24.97
CA ASP A 70 -19.39 27.05 26.26
C ASP A 70 -20.74 26.43 26.69
N GLU A 71 -21.64 26.18 25.72
CA GLU A 71 -22.93 25.52 25.96
C GLU A 71 -22.81 23.99 26.11
N ALA A 72 -21.83 23.37 25.45
CA ALA A 72 -21.64 21.93 25.49
C ALA A 72 -21.29 21.42 26.89
N ALA A 73 -22.07 20.46 27.38
CA ALA A 73 -21.75 19.68 28.58
C ALA A 73 -20.89 18.46 28.22
N THR A 74 -21.21 17.81 27.10
CA THR A 74 -20.55 16.59 26.64
C THR A 74 -19.94 16.79 25.27
N ILE A 75 -18.71 16.30 25.09
CA ILE A 75 -18.00 16.30 23.81
C ILE A 75 -17.55 14.87 23.53
N ARG A 76 -17.95 14.30 22.40
CA ARG A 76 -17.59 12.94 21.98
C ARG A 76 -17.21 12.89 20.50
N MET A 77 -16.61 11.79 20.07
CA MET A 77 -16.29 11.52 18.66
C MET A 77 -16.92 10.21 18.24
N ASP A 78 -17.45 10.15 17.02
CA ASP A 78 -17.94 8.92 16.41
C ASP A 78 -17.35 8.73 15.00
N GLY A 79 -18.00 7.86 14.21
CA GLY A 79 -17.60 7.58 12.85
C GLY A 79 -17.76 8.77 11.89
N ASP A 80 -18.60 9.75 12.19
CA ASP A 80 -18.88 10.86 11.28
C ASP A 80 -18.13 12.13 11.69
N GLY A 81 -17.98 12.37 13.00
CA GLY A 81 -17.04 13.37 13.50
C GLY A 81 -17.22 13.75 14.95
N LEU A 82 -17.07 15.05 15.23
CA LEU A 82 -17.21 15.62 16.57
C LEU A 82 -18.69 15.86 16.90
N ILE A 83 -19.11 15.47 18.11
CA ILE A 83 -20.46 15.68 18.62
C ILE A 83 -20.40 16.48 19.92
N LEU A 84 -21.22 17.53 20.00
CA LEU A 84 -21.42 18.38 21.16
C LEU A 84 -22.88 18.28 21.61
N GLU A 85 -23.09 18.01 22.89
CA GLU A 85 -24.41 17.91 23.52
C GLU A 85 -24.48 18.83 24.73
N ASP A 86 -25.65 19.44 24.97
CA ASP A 86 -25.91 20.27 26.14
C ASP A 86 -26.09 19.42 27.43
N ARG A 87 -26.40 20.07 28.56
CA ARG A 87 -26.63 19.35 29.84
C ARG A 87 -27.90 18.49 29.85
N ALA A 88 -28.89 18.82 29.02
CA ALA A 88 -30.13 18.07 28.88
C ALA A 88 -29.98 16.89 27.89
N GLY A 89 -28.84 16.78 27.21
CA GLY A 89 -28.57 15.76 26.19
C GLY A 89 -29.04 16.16 24.79
N ASN A 90 -29.43 17.42 24.56
CA ASN A 90 -29.79 17.90 23.24
C ASN A 90 -28.54 18.10 22.38
N LEU A 91 -28.66 17.74 21.11
CA LEU A 91 -27.58 17.90 20.14
C LEU A 91 -27.37 19.37 19.81
N LEU A 92 -26.20 19.90 20.17
CA LEU A 92 -25.77 21.26 19.81
C LEU A 92 -25.08 21.27 18.44
N PHE A 93 -24.25 20.26 18.19
CA PHE A 93 -23.51 20.14 16.94
C PHE A 93 -23.13 18.69 16.66
N HIS A 94 -23.24 18.28 15.40
CA HIS A 94 -22.69 17.03 14.89
C HIS A 94 -21.94 17.32 13.58
N GLU A 95 -20.64 17.03 13.54
CA GLU A 95 -19.86 17.11 12.31
C GLU A 95 -20.28 15.98 11.36
N THR A 96 -21.01 16.35 10.32
CA THR A 96 -21.37 15.49 9.17
C THR A 96 -20.76 16.06 7.88
N GLY A 97 -20.86 15.32 6.77
CA GLY A 97 -20.32 15.74 5.47
C GLY A 97 -20.85 17.09 4.97
N ASP A 98 -22.08 17.43 5.33
CA ASP A 98 -22.81 18.61 4.83
C ASP A 98 -22.76 19.80 5.80
N THR A 99 -22.31 19.58 7.03
CA THR A 99 -22.20 20.65 8.04
C THR A 99 -20.89 21.42 7.94
N ALA A 100 -20.98 22.75 8.03
CA ALA A 100 -19.80 23.60 8.20
C ALA A 100 -19.03 23.19 9.48
N ARG A 101 -17.73 22.95 9.33
CA ARG A 101 -16.88 22.48 10.42
C ARG A 101 -16.62 23.58 11.44
N LEU A 102 -16.46 23.22 12.71
CA LEU A 102 -16.02 24.16 13.75
C LEU A 102 -14.55 24.58 13.56
N ASP A 103 -14.22 25.79 13.99
CA ASP A 103 -12.88 26.38 13.90
C ASP A 103 -11.83 25.52 14.62
N ILE A 104 -10.80 25.12 13.88
CA ILE A 104 -9.78 24.19 14.38
C ILE A 104 -8.93 24.83 15.48
N ALA A 105 -8.61 26.12 15.39
CA ALA A 105 -7.76 26.78 16.37
C ALA A 105 -8.46 26.84 17.74
N THR A 106 -9.74 27.21 17.73
CA THR A 106 -10.59 27.27 18.93
C THR A 106 -10.80 25.88 19.53
N LEU A 107 -11.12 24.87 18.71
CA LEU A 107 -11.24 23.49 19.19
C LEU A 107 -9.95 22.97 19.85
N ARG A 108 -8.78 23.29 19.29
CA ARG A 108 -7.49 22.84 19.84
C ARG A 108 -7.11 23.52 21.15
N ALA A 109 -7.63 24.71 21.40
CA ALA A 109 -7.39 25.43 22.65
C ALA A 109 -8.22 24.84 23.81
N ASP A 110 -9.41 24.29 23.52
CA ASP A 110 -10.31 23.74 24.54
C ASP A 110 -9.69 22.51 25.26
N PRO A 111 -9.63 22.51 26.61
CA PRO A 111 -9.07 21.40 27.38
C PRO A 111 -9.84 20.06 27.26
N ARG A 112 -11.18 20.10 27.12
CA ARG A 112 -12.03 18.92 26.99
C ARG A 112 -11.80 18.26 25.64
N VAL A 113 -11.71 19.05 24.57
CA VAL A 113 -11.35 18.54 23.22
C VAL A 113 -9.95 17.93 23.22
N ARG A 114 -8.95 18.57 23.83
CA ARG A 114 -7.60 17.99 23.96
C ARG A 114 -7.59 16.66 24.72
N ARG A 115 -8.40 16.55 25.78
CA ARG A 115 -8.55 15.30 26.54
C ARG A 115 -9.16 14.20 25.67
N LEU A 116 -10.27 14.49 24.99
CA LEU A 116 -10.94 13.58 24.08
C LEU A 116 -10.00 13.08 22.98
N VAL A 117 -9.30 13.99 22.29
CA VAL A 117 -8.32 13.65 21.25
C VAL A 117 -7.25 12.69 21.78
N ARG A 118 -6.71 12.99 22.97
CA ARG A 118 -5.69 12.16 23.59
C ARG A 118 -6.21 10.76 23.91
N ASP A 119 -7.43 10.65 24.43
CA ASP A 119 -8.02 9.38 24.82
C ASP A 119 -8.32 8.52 23.57
N THR A 120 -8.93 9.11 22.53
CA THR A 120 -9.19 8.46 21.23
C THR A 120 -7.90 7.99 20.55
N LEU A 121 -6.80 8.74 20.68
CA LEU A 121 -5.53 8.41 20.05
C LEU A 121 -4.63 7.46 20.87
N ARG A 122 -5.03 7.09 22.09
CA ARG A 122 -4.23 6.21 22.96
C ARG A 122 -4.79 4.80 23.02
N THR A 123 -6.10 4.67 23.15
CA THR A 123 -6.75 3.39 23.47
C THR A 123 -7.84 3.10 22.44
N PRO A 124 -7.91 1.87 21.90
CA PRO A 124 -9.05 1.46 21.09
C PRO A 124 -10.35 1.55 21.91
N THR A 125 -11.43 2.01 21.27
CA THR A 125 -12.75 2.01 21.88
C THR A 125 -13.37 0.62 21.71
N ASP A 126 -13.72 -0.01 22.83
CA ASP A 126 -14.37 -1.32 22.84
C ASP A 126 -15.75 -1.26 22.17
N GLY A 127 -16.13 -2.33 21.46
CA GLY A 127 -17.41 -2.43 20.75
C GLY A 127 -17.50 -1.65 19.44
N VAL A 128 -16.48 -0.87 19.07
CA VAL A 128 -16.46 -0.06 17.83
C VAL A 128 -15.78 -0.81 16.69
N SER A 129 -16.35 -0.78 15.48
CA SER A 129 -15.78 -1.44 14.31
C SER A 129 -14.44 -0.82 13.89
N ALA A 130 -13.60 -1.58 13.17
CA ALA A 130 -12.31 -1.07 12.67
C ALA A 130 -12.46 0.13 11.71
N LEU A 131 -13.58 0.20 10.98
CA LEU A 131 -13.89 1.31 10.08
C LEU A 131 -14.22 2.58 10.88
N GLU A 132 -15.10 2.48 11.87
CA GLU A 132 -15.44 3.59 12.75
C GLU A 132 -14.23 4.06 13.56
N GLN A 133 -13.43 3.16 14.11
CA GLN A 133 -12.17 3.52 14.79
C GLN A 133 -11.25 4.31 13.85
N ARG A 134 -11.17 3.95 12.57
CA ARG A 134 -10.39 4.68 11.57
C ARG A 134 -10.92 6.09 11.35
N ARG A 135 -12.23 6.27 11.28
CA ARG A 135 -12.86 7.59 11.11
C ARG A 135 -12.69 8.46 12.36
N MET A 136 -12.91 7.91 13.55
CA MET A 136 -12.63 8.57 14.83
C MET A 136 -11.17 9.03 14.93
N VAL A 137 -10.22 8.14 14.61
CA VAL A 137 -8.78 8.49 14.61
C VAL A 137 -8.48 9.57 13.59
N LYS A 138 -9.11 9.59 12.41
CA LYS A 138 -8.93 10.65 11.41
C LYS A 138 -9.37 12.01 11.94
N THR A 139 -10.52 12.07 12.62
CA THR A 139 -11.03 13.29 13.28
C THR A 139 -10.11 13.73 14.41
N ALA A 140 -9.73 12.80 15.31
CA ALA A 140 -8.80 13.08 16.39
C ALA A 140 -7.42 13.53 15.85
N TRP A 141 -6.92 12.93 14.77
CA TRP A 141 -5.64 13.29 14.14
C TRP A 141 -5.65 14.71 13.58
N ARG A 142 -6.78 15.14 12.99
CA ARG A 142 -7.00 16.52 12.53
C ARG A 142 -6.84 17.49 13.69
N LEU A 143 -7.39 17.18 14.85
CA LEU A 143 -7.36 18.05 16.04
C LEU A 143 -6.07 17.91 16.86
N ALA A 144 -5.34 16.80 16.75
CA ALA A 144 -4.13 16.53 17.53
C ALA A 144 -2.99 17.50 17.28
N SER A 145 -2.25 17.77 18.35
CA SER A 145 -0.96 18.47 18.32
C SER A 145 0.13 17.60 17.65
N PRO A 146 1.24 18.21 17.18
CA PRO A 146 2.39 17.45 16.67
C PRO A 146 2.95 16.44 17.68
N TYR A 147 2.96 16.79 18.97
CA TYR A 147 3.43 15.92 20.04
C TYR A 147 2.53 14.69 20.22
N GLU A 148 1.21 14.88 20.24
CA GLU A 148 0.24 13.77 20.34
C GLU A 148 0.35 12.82 19.15
N ARG A 149 0.43 13.36 17.93
CA ARG A 149 0.63 12.55 16.72
C ARG A 149 1.90 11.70 16.80
N LYS A 150 3.02 12.29 17.22
CA LYS A 150 4.28 11.54 17.40
C LYS A 150 4.12 10.44 18.45
N ARG A 151 3.54 10.77 19.60
CA ARG A 151 3.34 9.82 20.69
C ARG A 151 2.44 8.66 20.29
N THR A 152 1.38 8.91 19.53
CA THR A 152 0.51 7.87 18.98
C THR A 152 1.28 6.92 18.06
N ILE A 153 2.12 7.45 17.17
CA ILE A 153 2.97 6.62 16.29
C ILE A 153 3.94 5.75 17.11
N ASP A 154 4.52 6.31 18.16
CA ASP A 154 5.56 5.64 18.95
C ASP A 154 5.00 4.54 19.86
N GLN A 155 3.86 4.80 20.50
CA GLN A 155 3.45 4.06 21.69
C GLN A 155 2.02 3.52 21.66
N SER A 156 1.15 3.97 20.75
CA SER A 156 -0.25 3.58 20.77
C SER A 156 -0.57 2.53 19.70
N PRO A 157 -1.42 1.52 20.02
CA PRO A 157 -1.98 0.62 19.03
C PRO A 157 -2.88 1.34 18.00
N MET A 158 -3.32 2.57 18.28
CA MET A 158 -4.13 3.40 17.36
C MET A 158 -3.33 3.90 16.16
N ARG A 159 -2.01 3.74 16.15
CA ARG A 159 -1.16 4.05 14.98
C ARG A 159 -1.57 3.31 13.70
N ARG A 160 -2.19 2.13 13.80
CA ARG A 160 -2.71 1.38 12.64
C ARG A 160 -3.80 2.11 11.86
N TYR A 161 -4.50 3.03 12.52
CA TYR A 161 -5.54 3.86 11.93
C TYR A 161 -5.06 5.26 11.55
N ALA A 162 -3.85 5.64 11.97
CA ALA A 162 -3.29 6.94 11.65
C ALA A 162 -3.10 7.11 10.13
N PRO A 163 -3.17 8.35 9.61
CA PRO A 163 -2.89 8.61 8.20
C PRO A 163 -1.50 8.11 7.80
N ALA A 164 -1.44 7.19 6.83
CA ALA A 164 -0.22 6.51 6.45
C ALA A 164 0.88 7.45 5.94
N ASN A 165 0.51 8.57 5.30
CA ASN A 165 1.43 9.62 4.88
C ASN A 165 2.11 10.31 6.09
N SER A 166 1.36 10.54 7.17
CA SER A 166 1.88 11.14 8.40
C SER A 166 2.83 10.18 9.11
N VAL A 167 2.49 8.89 9.16
CA VAL A 167 3.36 7.84 9.71
C VAL A 167 4.64 7.73 8.87
N ALA A 168 4.54 7.60 7.55
CA ALA A 168 5.70 7.50 6.65
C ALA A 168 6.62 8.73 6.76
N ASN A 169 6.05 9.93 6.76
CA ASN A 169 6.83 11.16 6.95
C ASN A 169 7.48 11.22 8.33
N SER A 170 6.78 10.83 9.40
CA SER A 170 7.35 10.77 10.76
C SER A 170 8.54 9.82 10.83
N LEU A 171 8.42 8.61 10.25
CA LEU A 171 9.48 7.60 10.26
C LEU A 171 10.67 7.99 9.38
N ARG A 172 10.43 8.62 8.22
CA ARG A 172 11.48 9.05 7.28
C ARG A 172 12.42 10.09 7.90
N HIS A 173 11.89 11.04 8.67
CA HIS A 173 12.67 12.16 9.22
C HIS A 173 13.30 11.85 10.59
N ARG A 174 13.24 10.60 11.07
CA ARG A 174 13.88 10.24 12.35
C ARG A 174 15.39 10.17 12.19
N ARG A 175 16.09 10.69 13.20
CA ARG A 175 17.54 10.46 13.35
C ARG A 175 17.83 8.99 13.68
N ASP A 176 17.03 8.42 14.57
CA ASP A 176 17.10 7.00 14.93
C ASP A 176 16.29 6.14 13.96
N GLN A 177 17.01 5.51 13.03
CA GLN A 177 16.43 4.62 12.02
C GLN A 177 16.14 3.20 12.56
N GLU A 178 16.77 2.80 13.66
CA GLU A 178 16.50 1.50 14.30
C GLU A 178 15.16 1.54 15.02
N GLU A 179 14.89 2.64 15.73
CA GLU A 179 13.60 2.91 16.34
C GLU A 179 12.48 3.03 15.29
N ALA A 180 12.75 3.73 14.19
CA ALA A 180 11.81 3.84 13.08
C ALA A 180 11.46 2.46 12.48
N LEU A 181 12.47 1.59 12.35
CA LEU A 181 12.29 0.21 11.91
C LEU A 181 11.51 -0.63 12.94
N ARG A 182 11.76 -0.45 14.24
CA ARG A 182 11.02 -1.13 15.32
C ARG A 182 9.53 -0.80 15.22
N ILE A 183 9.18 0.48 15.09
CA ILE A 183 7.78 0.92 14.94
C ILE A 183 7.14 0.31 13.69
N LEU A 184 7.86 0.27 12.56
CA LEU A 184 7.34 -0.36 11.33
C LEU A 184 7.08 -1.87 11.52
N LYS A 185 7.96 -2.57 12.25
CA LYS A 185 7.79 -3.99 12.57
C LYS A 185 6.62 -4.20 13.53
N GLU A 186 6.44 -3.38 14.55
CA GLU A 186 5.29 -3.48 15.46
C GLU A 186 3.98 -3.26 14.72
N LEU A 187 3.92 -2.20 13.91
CA LEU A 187 2.77 -1.91 13.08
C LEU A 187 2.44 -3.07 12.14
N HIS A 188 3.43 -3.85 11.68
CA HIS A 188 3.18 -5.03 10.85
C HIS A 188 2.38 -6.11 11.58
N TYR A 189 2.71 -6.35 12.85
CA TYR A 189 2.01 -7.36 13.64
C TYR A 189 0.64 -6.85 14.12
N GLU A 190 0.49 -5.54 14.32
CA GLU A 190 -0.81 -4.90 14.55
C GLU A 190 -1.69 -4.98 13.29
N ASP A 191 -1.24 -4.42 12.17
CA ASP A 191 -1.97 -4.32 10.91
C ASP A 191 -1.00 -4.25 9.70
N ALA A 192 -0.88 -5.36 8.98
CA ALA A 192 -0.01 -5.43 7.80
C ALA A 192 -0.54 -4.61 6.62
N ALA A 193 -1.85 -4.33 6.55
CA ALA A 193 -2.42 -3.46 5.52
C ALA A 193 -2.04 -2.00 5.80
N ALA A 194 -2.08 -1.56 7.06
CA ALA A 194 -1.57 -0.26 7.48
C ALA A 194 -0.09 -0.08 7.10
N VAL A 195 0.77 -1.07 7.39
CA VAL A 195 2.18 -1.03 6.97
C VAL A 195 2.33 -0.94 5.46
N SER A 196 1.52 -1.68 4.70
CA SER A 196 1.57 -1.60 3.25
C SER A 196 1.31 -0.18 2.74
N ASN A 197 0.43 0.56 3.40
CA ASN A 197 0.17 1.96 3.06
C ASN A 197 1.32 2.87 3.49
N VAL A 198 1.94 2.66 4.65
CA VAL A 198 3.14 3.41 5.07
C VAL A 198 4.29 3.23 4.06
N ILE A 199 4.52 1.99 3.62
CA ILE A 199 5.55 1.68 2.62
C ILE A 199 5.25 2.33 1.27
N ARG A 200 4.01 2.27 0.80
CA ARG A 200 3.61 2.94 -0.44
C ARG A 200 3.73 4.46 -0.37
N ASN A 201 3.61 5.05 0.83
CA ASN A 201 3.88 6.47 1.07
C ASN A 201 5.39 6.79 1.21
N GLY A 202 6.27 5.83 0.91
CA GLY A 202 7.71 6.03 0.74
C GLY A 202 8.52 5.89 2.02
N TYR A 203 8.08 5.07 2.98
CA TYR A 203 8.93 4.64 4.10
C TYR A 203 9.04 3.10 4.16
N PRO A 204 10.23 2.50 4.02
CA PRO A 204 11.54 3.15 3.92
C PRO A 204 11.71 3.98 2.65
N GLY A 205 12.55 5.03 2.74
CA GLY A 205 12.83 5.93 1.61
C GLY A 205 13.85 5.31 0.63
N PRO A 206 13.92 5.81 -0.61
CA PRO A 206 14.80 5.26 -1.65
C PRO A 206 16.28 5.21 -1.22
N ASP A 207 16.72 6.16 -0.41
CA ASP A 207 18.10 6.26 0.07
C ASP A 207 18.41 5.35 1.28
N ASN A 208 17.43 4.57 1.76
CA ASN A 208 17.60 3.68 2.90
C ASN A 208 17.22 2.21 2.60
N PRO A 209 17.95 1.54 1.69
CA PRO A 209 17.72 0.12 1.39
C PRO A 209 17.97 -0.80 2.60
N LYS A 210 18.83 -0.39 3.54
CA LYS A 210 19.16 -1.18 4.74
C LYS A 210 17.91 -1.44 5.59
N VAL A 211 17.12 -0.40 5.86
CA VAL A 211 15.86 -0.53 6.63
C VAL A 211 14.85 -1.39 5.87
N ALA A 212 14.74 -1.24 4.55
CA ALA A 212 13.84 -2.06 3.73
C ALA A 212 14.18 -3.56 3.83
N TRP A 213 15.46 -3.91 3.70
CA TRP A 213 15.92 -5.29 3.83
C TRP A 213 15.76 -5.84 5.25
N ALA A 214 16.05 -5.04 6.27
CA ALA A 214 15.86 -5.43 7.65
C ALA A 214 14.38 -5.72 7.97
N TYR A 215 13.44 -4.91 7.45
CA TYR A 215 12.01 -5.17 7.52
C TYR A 215 11.61 -6.44 6.76
N ILE A 216 12.05 -6.59 5.50
CA ILE A 216 11.74 -7.77 4.68
C ILE A 216 12.18 -9.04 5.38
N ASN A 217 13.42 -9.09 5.86
CA ASN A 217 13.99 -10.28 6.48
C ASN A 217 13.25 -10.62 7.77
N TYR A 218 13.03 -9.62 8.63
CA TYR A 218 12.35 -9.82 9.91
C TYR A 218 10.92 -10.35 9.75
N THR A 219 10.17 -9.82 8.77
CA THR A 219 8.75 -10.16 8.53
C THR A 219 8.57 -11.30 7.54
N SER A 220 9.65 -11.85 6.96
CA SER A 220 9.55 -13.01 6.05
C SER A 220 9.28 -14.32 6.78
N VAL A 221 9.48 -14.33 8.10
CA VAL A 221 9.36 -15.49 9.00
C VAL A 221 8.18 -15.26 9.94
N GLU A 222 7.38 -16.30 10.16
CA GLU A 222 6.30 -16.28 11.13
C GLU A 222 6.87 -16.26 12.55
N ARG A 223 6.25 -15.48 13.44
CA ARG A 223 6.77 -15.25 14.79
C ARG A 223 5.66 -15.40 15.82
N TYR A 224 6.02 -15.85 17.02
CA TYR A 224 5.06 -15.99 18.12
C TYR A 224 4.55 -14.61 18.57
N ALA A 225 3.22 -14.48 18.66
CA ALA A 225 2.58 -13.21 19.02
C ALA A 225 2.58 -12.91 20.54
N LYS A 226 2.78 -13.96 21.34
CA LYS A 226 2.88 -13.95 22.81
C LYS A 226 3.88 -15.02 23.24
N ASP A 227 4.30 -14.96 24.49
CA ASP A 227 5.11 -16.03 25.07
C ASP A 227 4.32 -17.35 25.03
N VAL A 228 5.00 -18.41 24.60
CA VAL A 228 4.47 -19.77 24.57
C VAL A 228 5.00 -20.48 25.78
N VAL A 229 4.09 -20.90 26.64
CA VAL A 229 4.39 -21.59 27.88
C VAL A 229 4.09 -23.08 27.69
N ASP A 230 5.02 -23.91 28.14
CA ASP A 230 4.81 -25.34 28.26
C ASP A 230 3.71 -25.60 29.28
N ARG A 231 2.70 -26.39 28.90
CA ARG A 231 1.54 -26.62 29.76
C ARG A 231 1.86 -27.52 30.97
N GLU A 232 2.87 -28.36 30.86
CA GLU A 232 3.29 -29.31 31.90
C GLU A 232 4.28 -28.68 32.87
N THR A 233 5.27 -27.95 32.34
CA THR A 233 6.34 -27.37 33.19
C THR A 233 6.08 -25.92 33.60
N GLY A 234 5.12 -25.23 32.97
CA GLY A 234 4.84 -23.81 33.21
C GLY A 234 5.97 -22.87 32.75
N GLN A 235 6.99 -23.38 32.08
CA GLN A 235 8.14 -22.59 31.60
C GLN A 235 7.90 -22.02 30.20
N ILE A 236 8.45 -20.84 29.92
CA ILE A 236 8.40 -20.24 28.59
C ILE A 236 9.33 -21.03 27.64
N VAL A 237 8.75 -21.63 26.61
CA VAL A 237 9.47 -22.37 25.56
C VAL A 237 9.86 -21.47 24.40
N HIS A 238 9.03 -20.46 24.13
CA HIS A 238 9.31 -19.44 23.12
C HIS A 238 8.87 -18.07 23.60
N HIS A 239 9.73 -17.08 23.44
CA HIS A 239 9.38 -15.70 23.71
C HIS A 239 8.56 -15.11 22.56
N LYS A 240 7.75 -14.10 22.88
CA LYS A 240 7.10 -13.24 21.90
C LYS A 240 8.15 -12.69 20.93
N GLY A 241 7.91 -12.89 19.63
CA GLY A 241 8.81 -12.48 18.57
C GLY A 241 9.81 -13.55 18.14
N ASP A 242 9.89 -14.69 18.80
CA ASP A 242 10.71 -15.82 18.34
C ASP A 242 10.19 -16.38 17.02
N ALA A 243 11.11 -16.87 16.18
CA ALA A 243 10.79 -17.46 14.89
C ALA A 243 10.10 -18.81 15.07
N VAL A 244 8.92 -18.96 14.46
CA VAL A 244 8.22 -20.24 14.36
C VAL A 244 8.99 -21.12 13.38
N ARG A 245 9.31 -22.33 13.80
CA ARG A 245 10.01 -23.32 12.96
C ARG A 245 9.09 -24.49 12.66
N GLU A 246 9.17 -25.00 11.44
CA GLU A 246 8.41 -26.16 10.97
C GLU A 246 9.33 -27.17 10.28
N MET A 247 8.99 -28.45 10.38
CA MET A 247 9.62 -29.48 9.56
C MET A 247 9.10 -29.36 8.13
N ARG A 248 10.01 -29.20 7.17
CA ARG A 248 9.66 -29.11 5.75
C ARG A 248 10.65 -29.87 4.88
N MET A 249 10.12 -30.45 3.80
CA MET A 249 10.95 -30.99 2.71
C MET A 249 11.56 -29.86 1.89
N VAL A 250 12.88 -29.72 1.94
CA VAL A 250 13.65 -28.70 1.22
C VAL A 250 14.64 -29.33 0.24
N ASN A 251 15.02 -28.61 -0.81
CA ASN A 251 16.06 -29.08 -1.72
C ASN A 251 17.39 -29.17 -0.95
N LYS A 252 18.04 -30.34 -1.02
CA LYS A 252 19.36 -30.56 -0.43
C LYS A 252 20.39 -29.66 -1.13
N MET A 253 21.18 -28.92 -0.38
CA MET A 253 22.26 -28.10 -0.91
C MET A 253 23.58 -28.86 -0.83
N LYS A 254 24.40 -28.75 -1.88
CA LYS A 254 25.76 -29.27 -1.87
C LYS A 254 26.68 -28.37 -1.02
N PRO A 255 27.70 -28.93 -0.35
CA PRO A 255 28.81 -28.13 0.18
C PRO A 255 29.43 -27.29 -0.95
N GLY A 256 29.55 -25.97 -0.76
CA GLY A 256 30.05 -25.05 -1.80
C GLY A 256 28.96 -24.33 -2.62
N GLY A 257 27.70 -24.75 -2.53
CA GLY A 257 26.56 -24.10 -3.20
C GLY A 257 25.91 -24.97 -4.29
N GLY A 258 24.73 -24.56 -4.74
CA GLY A 258 23.90 -25.35 -5.68
C GLY A 258 23.04 -26.42 -4.98
N TYR A 259 22.06 -26.94 -5.72
CA TYR A 259 21.18 -28.01 -5.25
C TYR A 259 21.71 -29.38 -5.69
N GLU A 260 21.52 -30.39 -4.84
CA GLU A 260 21.77 -31.78 -5.19
C GLU A 260 20.67 -32.27 -6.13
N LEU A 261 21.08 -32.91 -7.22
CA LEU A 261 20.21 -33.49 -8.22
C LEU A 261 20.33 -35.02 -8.12
N ASP A 262 19.20 -35.71 -8.29
CA ASP A 262 19.17 -37.16 -8.45
C ASP A 262 19.68 -37.57 -9.85
N GLU A 263 19.76 -38.87 -10.10
CA GLU A 263 20.19 -39.46 -11.38
C GLU A 263 19.31 -39.03 -12.57
N HIS A 264 18.13 -38.47 -12.31
CA HIS A 264 17.18 -37.97 -13.30
C HIS A 264 17.17 -36.43 -13.40
N GLY A 265 18.12 -35.73 -12.76
CA GLY A 265 18.21 -34.28 -12.79
C GLY A 265 17.17 -33.54 -11.95
N ARG A 266 16.45 -34.23 -11.05
CA ARG A 266 15.48 -33.64 -10.12
C ARG A 266 16.12 -33.29 -8.80
N HIS A 267 15.68 -32.22 -8.15
CA HIS A 267 16.21 -31.82 -6.85
C HIS A 267 15.94 -32.88 -5.77
N VAL A 268 17.01 -33.34 -5.11
CA VAL A 268 16.93 -34.21 -3.94
C VAL A 268 16.28 -33.44 -2.79
N LYS A 269 15.27 -34.01 -2.14
CA LYS A 269 14.54 -33.40 -1.03
C LYS A 269 14.97 -34.01 0.30
N VAL A 270 15.19 -33.18 1.30
CA VAL A 270 15.50 -33.59 2.68
C VAL A 270 14.58 -32.90 3.67
N ALA A 271 14.16 -33.62 4.71
CA ALA A 271 13.37 -33.08 5.79
C ALA A 271 14.27 -32.22 6.70
N ARG A 272 13.95 -30.94 6.88
CA ARG A 272 14.75 -30.03 7.72
C ARG A 272 13.84 -29.09 8.51
N MET A 273 14.25 -28.81 9.75
CA MET A 273 13.65 -27.73 10.55
C MET A 273 14.01 -26.37 9.96
N VAL A 274 13.02 -25.71 9.37
CA VAL A 274 13.17 -24.40 8.72
C VAL A 274 12.25 -23.37 9.36
N ASN A 275 12.57 -22.09 9.18
CA ASN A 275 11.68 -21.01 9.60
C ASN A 275 10.40 -21.06 8.75
N LYS A 276 9.25 -21.07 9.42
CA LYS A 276 7.94 -21.03 8.77
C LYS A 276 7.77 -19.71 8.03
N PRO A 277 7.52 -19.70 6.71
CA PRO A 277 7.39 -18.45 5.96
C PRO A 277 6.09 -17.69 6.31
N ALA A 278 6.19 -16.42 6.74
CA ALA A 278 5.02 -15.61 7.12
C ALA A 278 4.12 -15.24 5.94
N SER A 279 2.85 -15.65 5.99
CA SER A 279 1.79 -15.28 5.03
C SER A 279 1.49 -13.77 5.08
N LYS A 280 1.34 -13.23 6.30
CA LYS A 280 1.05 -11.83 6.60
C LYS A 280 2.10 -10.88 6.00
N GLY A 281 1.63 -9.83 5.32
CA GLY A 281 2.47 -8.78 4.71
C GLY A 281 3.34 -9.21 3.53
N ALA A 282 2.94 -10.24 2.78
CA ALA A 282 3.63 -10.62 1.53
C ALA A 282 3.65 -9.47 0.51
N ALA A 283 2.53 -8.74 0.38
CA ALA A 283 2.37 -7.57 -0.48
C ALA A 283 3.42 -6.46 -0.21
N PRO A 284 3.53 -5.90 1.01
CA PRO A 284 4.54 -4.87 1.30
C PRO A 284 5.97 -5.35 1.07
N ARG A 285 6.28 -6.61 1.40
CA ARG A 285 7.60 -7.19 1.11
C ARG A 285 7.86 -7.28 -0.39
N SER A 286 6.87 -7.70 -1.17
CA SER A 286 6.97 -7.77 -2.63
C SER A 286 7.20 -6.39 -3.23
N TYR A 287 6.50 -5.36 -2.73
CA TYR A 287 6.67 -3.99 -3.21
C TYR A 287 8.07 -3.44 -2.89
N LEU A 288 8.57 -3.63 -1.67
CA LEU A 288 9.94 -3.27 -1.33
C LEU A 288 10.97 -4.01 -2.20
N ARG A 289 10.76 -5.30 -2.47
CA ARG A 289 11.64 -6.04 -3.38
C ARG A 289 11.61 -5.48 -4.80
N MET A 290 10.45 -5.05 -5.30
CA MET A 290 10.35 -4.36 -6.60
C MET A 290 11.13 -3.04 -6.62
N LEU A 291 11.14 -2.28 -5.51
CA LEU A 291 11.88 -1.02 -5.41
C LEU A 291 13.41 -1.22 -5.29
N TYR A 292 13.86 -2.12 -4.42
CA TYR A 292 15.29 -2.25 -4.06
C TYR A 292 16.00 -3.44 -4.69
N GLN A 293 15.27 -4.33 -5.35
CA GLN A 293 15.79 -5.43 -6.16
C GLN A 293 14.90 -5.61 -7.40
N PRO A 294 14.75 -4.56 -8.23
CA PRO A 294 13.87 -4.62 -9.39
C PRO A 294 14.30 -5.77 -10.30
N THR A 295 13.32 -6.58 -10.70
CA THR A 295 13.50 -7.55 -11.77
C THR A 295 13.20 -6.90 -13.11
N ARG A 296 13.54 -7.58 -14.21
CA ARG A 296 13.30 -7.07 -15.56
C ARG A 296 11.82 -6.68 -15.75
N GLY A 297 11.57 -5.47 -16.25
CA GLY A 297 10.22 -4.96 -16.49
C GLY A 297 9.55 -4.25 -15.29
N VAL A 298 10.19 -4.23 -14.11
CA VAL A 298 9.74 -3.36 -13.00
C VAL A 298 10.19 -1.92 -13.29
N PRO A 299 9.29 -0.96 -13.52
CA PRO A 299 9.67 0.44 -13.64
C PRO A 299 10.17 0.98 -12.30
N ASP A 300 11.13 1.89 -12.33
CA ASP A 300 11.49 2.65 -11.13
C ASP A 300 10.34 3.57 -10.68
N GLU A 301 10.45 4.13 -9.47
CA GLU A 301 9.37 4.94 -8.88
C GLU A 301 9.06 6.20 -9.71
N LYS A 302 10.05 6.83 -10.33
CA LYS A 302 9.86 8.03 -11.16
C LYS A 302 9.10 7.68 -12.43
N THR A 303 9.45 6.57 -13.05
CA THR A 303 8.82 6.00 -14.23
C THR A 303 7.38 5.59 -13.93
N ALA A 304 7.15 4.87 -12.83
CA ALA A 304 5.81 4.48 -12.40
C ALA A 304 4.91 5.70 -12.13
N ARG A 305 5.45 6.76 -11.51
CA ARG A 305 4.75 8.04 -11.31
C ARG A 305 4.44 8.74 -12.62
N SER A 306 5.38 8.74 -13.56
CA SER A 306 5.18 9.31 -14.91
C SER A 306 4.08 8.56 -15.68
N MET A 307 4.09 7.22 -15.64
CA MET A 307 3.04 6.37 -16.20
C MET A 307 1.68 6.69 -15.57
N ALA A 308 1.60 6.74 -14.24
CA ALA A 308 0.35 7.04 -13.54
C ALA A 308 -0.19 8.44 -13.86
N ARG A 309 0.67 9.44 -14.06
CA ARG A 309 0.27 10.76 -14.55
C ARG A 309 -0.27 10.70 -15.98
N ALA A 310 0.33 9.89 -16.85
CA ALA A 310 -0.19 9.75 -18.22
C ALA A 310 -1.61 9.17 -18.24
N PHE A 311 -1.93 8.23 -17.33
CA PHE A 311 -3.30 7.71 -17.19
C PHE A 311 -4.33 8.80 -16.86
N ARG A 312 -3.92 9.91 -16.24
CA ARG A 312 -4.80 11.06 -15.95
C ARG A 312 -5.32 11.78 -17.19
N MET A 313 -4.71 11.56 -18.36
CA MET A 313 -5.22 12.06 -19.64
C MET A 313 -6.52 11.37 -20.08
N LEU A 314 -6.92 10.31 -19.38
CA LEU A 314 -8.15 9.56 -19.62
C LEU A 314 -9.16 9.76 -18.46
N ASP A 315 -8.98 10.77 -17.60
CA ASP A 315 -9.87 10.98 -16.46
C ASP A 315 -11.32 11.28 -16.90
N ASP A 316 -11.52 11.86 -18.09
CA ASP A 316 -12.83 12.14 -18.69
C ASP A 316 -13.49 10.91 -19.35
N ASP A 317 -12.75 9.80 -19.52
CA ASP A 317 -13.26 8.53 -20.04
C ASP A 317 -12.86 7.36 -19.12
N PRO A 318 -13.63 7.13 -18.04
CA PRO A 318 -13.35 6.08 -17.07
C PRO A 318 -13.32 4.66 -17.68
N GLN A 319 -14.10 4.42 -18.75
CA GLN A 319 -14.13 3.12 -19.43
C GLN A 319 -12.82 2.89 -20.18
N ALA A 320 -12.39 3.83 -21.01
CA ALA A 320 -11.11 3.74 -21.72
C ALA A 320 -9.91 3.69 -20.76
N GLN A 321 -9.97 4.42 -19.65
CA GLN A 321 -8.94 4.36 -18.60
C GLN A 321 -8.84 2.96 -17.97
N ALA A 322 -9.97 2.34 -17.64
CA ALA A 322 -10.04 1.00 -17.08
C ALA A 322 -9.53 -0.07 -18.06
N GLU A 323 -9.96 0.00 -19.32
CA GLU A 323 -9.54 -0.92 -20.39
C GLU A 323 -8.06 -0.79 -20.74
N ALA A 324 -7.54 0.44 -20.81
CA ALA A 324 -6.12 0.69 -20.99
C ALA A 324 -5.31 0.07 -19.84
N PHE A 325 -5.74 0.27 -18.60
CA PHE A 325 -5.05 -0.29 -17.43
C PHE A 325 -5.15 -1.82 -17.39
N TRP A 326 -6.30 -2.38 -17.75
CA TRP A 326 -6.49 -3.82 -17.90
C TRP A 326 -5.54 -4.40 -18.96
N THR A 327 -5.31 -3.69 -20.06
CA THR A 327 -4.38 -4.10 -21.11
C THR A 327 -2.92 -4.06 -20.63
N VAL A 328 -2.53 -3.13 -19.77
CA VAL A 328 -1.21 -3.20 -19.09
C VAL A 328 -1.09 -4.48 -18.25
N CYS A 329 -2.18 -4.92 -17.61
CA CYS A 329 -2.21 -6.10 -16.76
C CYS A 329 -2.09 -7.41 -17.56
N TYR A 330 -2.90 -7.55 -18.61
CA TYR A 330 -3.16 -8.82 -19.28
C TYR A 330 -2.68 -8.88 -20.74
N GLY A 331 -2.31 -7.75 -21.32
CA GLY A 331 -1.82 -7.63 -22.69
C GLY A 331 -2.95 -7.54 -23.70
N GLU A 332 -2.63 -7.01 -24.88
CA GLU A 332 -3.54 -6.95 -26.03
C GLU A 332 -3.93 -8.37 -26.50
N GLY A 333 -5.18 -8.52 -26.95
CA GLY A 333 -5.68 -9.79 -27.52
C GLY A 333 -5.91 -10.92 -26.50
N SER A 334 -5.88 -10.64 -25.20
CA SER A 334 -6.32 -11.61 -24.19
C SER A 334 -7.85 -11.81 -24.27
N VAL A 335 -8.32 -13.02 -23.94
CA VAL A 335 -9.66 -13.57 -24.27
C VAL A 335 -10.84 -12.72 -23.77
N ALA A 336 -10.59 -11.73 -22.91
CA ALA A 336 -11.59 -10.81 -22.36
C ALA A 336 -11.23 -9.33 -22.60
N ASN A 337 -10.72 -8.94 -23.77
CA ASN A 337 -10.59 -7.53 -24.17
C ASN A 337 -11.97 -6.99 -24.62
N PRO A 338 -12.72 -6.22 -23.80
CA PRO A 338 -14.16 -6.07 -23.99
C PRO A 338 -14.59 -5.13 -25.13
N SER A 339 -13.70 -4.27 -25.66
CA SER A 339 -14.07 -3.23 -26.62
C SER A 339 -13.27 -3.21 -27.94
N GLY A 340 -12.08 -3.83 -27.97
CA GLY A 340 -11.24 -3.94 -29.17
C GLY A 340 -10.61 -2.64 -29.70
N SER A 341 -11.10 -1.43 -29.37
CA SER A 341 -10.59 -0.16 -29.92
C SER A 341 -10.01 0.77 -28.85
N LEU A 342 -8.80 0.47 -28.39
CA LEU A 342 -8.02 1.30 -27.46
C LEU A 342 -7.12 2.34 -28.17
N ASP A 343 -7.26 2.53 -29.48
CA ASP A 343 -6.30 3.30 -30.27
C ASP A 343 -6.27 4.78 -29.88
N THR A 344 -7.42 5.40 -29.64
CA THR A 344 -7.51 6.78 -29.13
C THR A 344 -6.88 6.89 -27.75
N ALA A 345 -7.12 5.94 -26.84
CA ALA A 345 -6.51 5.93 -25.51
C ALA A 345 -4.99 5.76 -25.57
N LYS A 346 -4.49 4.85 -26.42
CA LYS A 346 -3.05 4.66 -26.65
C LYS A 346 -2.40 5.91 -27.25
N GLN A 347 -3.09 6.60 -28.16
CA GLN A 347 -2.61 7.84 -28.75
C GLN A 347 -2.50 8.94 -27.69
N LEU A 348 -3.53 9.11 -26.84
CA LEU A 348 -3.52 10.07 -25.74
C LEU A 348 -2.42 9.77 -24.73
N LEU A 349 -2.24 8.50 -24.33
CA LEU A 349 -1.15 8.09 -23.45
C LEU A 349 0.22 8.34 -24.11
N GLY A 350 0.37 7.98 -25.38
CA GLY A 350 1.63 8.08 -26.14
C GLY A 350 2.20 9.49 -26.29
N ARG A 351 1.40 10.53 -26.05
CA ARG A 351 1.86 11.93 -26.02
C ARG A 351 2.90 12.19 -24.91
N HIS A 352 2.90 11.38 -23.86
CA HIS A 352 3.80 11.55 -22.72
C HIS A 352 4.83 10.41 -22.61
N ALA A 353 6.03 10.72 -22.11
CA ALA A 353 7.10 9.73 -21.93
C ALA A 353 6.65 8.52 -21.09
N GLY A 354 5.96 8.76 -19.97
CA GLY A 354 5.39 7.70 -19.13
C GLY A 354 4.30 6.90 -19.84
N GLY A 355 3.45 7.56 -20.62
CA GLY A 355 2.40 6.87 -21.35
C GLY A 355 2.94 6.02 -22.52
N ARG A 356 4.01 6.44 -23.21
CA ARG A 356 4.70 5.57 -24.19
C ARG A 356 5.19 4.27 -23.56
N GLN A 357 5.73 4.34 -22.34
CA GLN A 357 6.15 3.15 -21.61
C GLN A 357 4.96 2.29 -21.17
N ALA A 358 3.81 2.90 -20.82
CA ALA A 358 2.59 2.17 -20.52
C ALA A 358 2.02 1.47 -21.77
N VAL A 359 2.03 2.13 -22.93
CA VAL A 359 1.64 1.51 -24.21
C VAL A 359 2.60 0.39 -24.60
N ALA A 360 3.91 0.54 -24.37
CA ALA A 360 4.85 -0.57 -24.54
C ALA A 360 4.51 -1.76 -23.63
N ALA A 361 4.10 -1.49 -22.38
CA ALA A 361 3.64 -2.51 -21.44
C ALA A 361 2.40 -3.28 -21.94
N MET A 362 1.47 -2.60 -22.60
CA MET A 362 0.25 -3.18 -23.21
C MET A 362 0.55 -4.16 -24.35
N LYS A 363 1.56 -3.86 -25.17
CA LYS A 363 1.96 -4.67 -26.34
C LYS A 363 2.61 -6.01 -25.98
N HIS A 364 2.97 -6.24 -24.72
CA HIS A 364 3.55 -7.52 -24.32
C HIS A 364 2.49 -8.62 -24.32
N ALA A 365 2.82 -9.75 -24.95
CA ALA A 365 1.99 -10.95 -24.90
C ALA A 365 1.78 -11.39 -23.45
N GLY A 366 0.53 -11.33 -22.98
CA GLY A 366 0.16 -11.61 -21.60
C GLY A 366 0.41 -10.47 -20.60
N GLY A 367 0.68 -9.26 -21.06
CA GLY A 367 0.79 -8.04 -20.25
C GLY A 367 1.98 -8.01 -19.30
N GLN A 368 2.12 -6.89 -18.59
CA GLN A 368 3.22 -6.60 -17.66
C GLN A 368 2.70 -6.38 -16.23
N GLY A 369 2.43 -7.48 -15.53
CA GLY A 369 1.86 -7.45 -14.18
C GLY A 369 2.70 -6.70 -13.13
N ASN A 370 4.02 -6.65 -13.27
CA ASN A 370 4.89 -5.86 -12.38
C ASN A 370 4.71 -4.36 -12.62
N THR A 371 4.69 -3.95 -13.89
CA THR A 371 4.42 -2.57 -14.29
C THR A 371 3.03 -2.15 -13.84
N ALA A 372 2.01 -2.99 -14.05
CA ALA A 372 0.64 -2.76 -13.58
C ALA A 372 0.60 -2.51 -12.07
N ARG A 373 1.28 -3.34 -11.26
CA ARG A 373 1.35 -3.15 -9.81
C ARG A 373 1.99 -1.82 -9.42
N MET A 374 3.11 -1.47 -10.06
CA MET A 374 3.80 -0.21 -9.78
C MET A 374 2.94 1.00 -10.14
N ILE A 375 2.21 0.97 -11.26
CA ILE A 375 1.27 2.02 -11.66
C ILE A 375 0.07 2.07 -10.69
N ALA A 376 -0.52 0.92 -10.33
CA ALA A 376 -1.64 0.84 -9.38
C ALA A 376 -1.29 1.52 -8.06
N TYR A 377 -0.11 1.26 -7.50
CA TYR A 377 0.33 1.84 -6.23
C TYR A 377 0.48 3.36 -6.25
N GLN A 378 0.56 3.98 -7.43
CA GLN A 378 0.53 5.43 -7.61
C GLN A 378 -0.90 5.99 -7.75
N ARG A 379 -1.94 5.16 -7.59
CA ARG A 379 -3.36 5.52 -7.76
C ARG A 379 -3.62 6.14 -9.13
N ALA A 380 -3.30 5.41 -10.20
CA ALA A 380 -3.39 5.91 -11.57
C ALA A 380 -4.83 6.10 -12.10
N LEU A 381 -5.82 5.45 -11.47
CA LEU A 381 -7.21 5.47 -11.92
C LEU A 381 -8.05 6.56 -11.22
N THR A 382 -9.16 6.96 -11.83
CA THR A 382 -10.29 7.58 -11.13
C THR A 382 -11.07 6.54 -10.31
N PRO A 383 -11.88 6.94 -9.31
CA PRO A 383 -12.73 5.99 -8.58
C PRO A 383 -13.69 5.20 -9.49
N GLN A 384 -14.25 5.86 -10.51
CA GLN A 384 -15.15 5.22 -11.46
C GLN A 384 -14.42 4.22 -12.35
N ALA A 385 -13.24 4.57 -12.89
CA ALA A 385 -12.42 3.64 -13.68
C ALA A 385 -11.93 2.46 -12.83
N ALA A 386 -11.61 2.69 -11.56
CA ALA A 386 -11.24 1.62 -10.63
C ALA A 386 -12.40 0.63 -10.42
N ARG A 387 -13.64 1.10 -10.32
CA ARG A 387 -14.83 0.24 -10.22
C ARG A 387 -15.03 -0.60 -11.48
N ILE A 388 -15.00 0.04 -12.66
CA ILE A 388 -15.08 -0.65 -13.95
C ILE A 388 -13.98 -1.72 -14.07
N PHE A 389 -12.73 -1.38 -13.76
CA PHE A 389 -11.62 -2.33 -13.80
C PHE A 389 -11.80 -3.54 -12.86
N LEU A 390 -12.42 -3.33 -11.70
CA LEU A 390 -12.71 -4.41 -10.75
C LEU A 390 -13.87 -5.31 -11.19
N ASP A 391 -14.78 -4.79 -12.01
CA ASP A 391 -15.88 -5.55 -12.63
C ASP A 391 -15.39 -6.35 -13.85
N MET A 392 -14.31 -5.91 -14.52
CA MET A 392 -13.67 -6.67 -15.60
C MET A 392 -13.04 -7.97 -15.07
N GLU A 393 -13.34 -9.11 -15.68
CA GLU A 393 -12.72 -10.39 -15.34
C GLU A 393 -11.19 -10.36 -15.59
N PRO A 394 -10.38 -11.08 -14.80
CA PRO A 394 -8.96 -11.26 -15.09
C PRO A 394 -8.77 -11.87 -16.48
N GLY A 395 -8.00 -11.21 -17.35
CA GLY A 395 -7.86 -11.56 -18.76
C GLY A 395 -7.12 -12.86 -19.07
N ASP A 396 -6.67 -13.60 -18.07
CA ASP A 396 -6.07 -14.91 -18.27
C ASP A 396 -6.32 -15.85 -17.08
N GLY A 397 -6.23 -17.15 -17.36
CA GLY A 397 -6.32 -18.21 -16.35
C GLY A 397 -5.02 -18.42 -15.56
N ARG A 398 -4.02 -17.53 -15.67
CA ARG A 398 -2.73 -17.76 -15.00
C ARG A 398 -2.87 -17.58 -13.49
N LEU A 399 -2.23 -18.48 -12.77
CA LEU A 399 -2.14 -18.41 -11.32
C LEU A 399 -1.02 -17.46 -10.90
N ALA A 400 -1.14 -16.91 -9.69
CA ALA A 400 -0.08 -16.14 -9.09
C ALA A 400 1.13 -17.05 -8.82
N ASN A 401 2.34 -16.51 -9.01
CA ASN A 401 3.59 -17.22 -8.69
C ASN A 401 3.82 -17.25 -7.17
N THR A 402 3.05 -18.08 -6.49
CA THR A 402 3.07 -18.29 -5.04
C THR A 402 2.78 -19.75 -4.73
N THR A 403 3.35 -20.27 -3.64
CA THR A 403 2.98 -21.58 -3.09
C THR A 403 1.86 -21.48 -2.05
N ARG A 404 1.34 -20.27 -1.83
CA ARG A 404 0.30 -20.00 -0.82
C ARG A 404 -1.07 -20.03 -1.47
N THR A 405 -1.91 -20.89 -0.92
CA THR A 405 -3.32 -21.00 -1.26
C THR A 405 -4.16 -20.06 -0.40
N HIS A 406 -5.34 -19.72 -0.89
CA HIS A 406 -6.40 -19.09 -0.14
C HIS A 406 -7.54 -20.09 0.01
N ARG A 407 -8.15 -20.09 1.20
CA ARG A 407 -9.30 -20.94 1.46
C ARG A 407 -10.55 -20.27 0.89
N VAL A 408 -11.10 -20.85 -0.16
CA VAL A 408 -12.25 -20.30 -0.90
C VAL A 408 -13.36 -21.33 -0.91
N ARG A 409 -14.61 -20.87 -0.76
CA ARG A 409 -15.77 -21.75 -0.92
C ARG A 409 -15.93 -22.09 -2.40
N SER A 410 -15.86 -23.37 -2.73
CA SER A 410 -16.12 -23.87 -4.08
C SER A 410 -17.59 -23.66 -4.43
N LYS A 411 -17.85 -23.07 -5.59
CA LYS A 411 -19.22 -22.90 -6.10
C LYS A 411 -19.84 -24.24 -6.53
N GLU A 412 -19.01 -25.21 -6.92
CA GLU A 412 -19.46 -26.53 -7.38
C GLU A 412 -19.73 -27.48 -6.21
N THR A 413 -18.81 -27.55 -5.24
CA THR A 413 -18.90 -28.52 -4.14
C THR A 413 -19.48 -27.93 -2.85
N GLY A 414 -19.62 -26.61 -2.77
CA GLY A 414 -20.04 -25.88 -1.56
C GLY A 414 -19.04 -25.93 -0.41
N ARG A 415 -17.92 -26.66 -0.55
CA ARG A 415 -16.91 -26.89 0.49
C ARG A 415 -15.81 -25.83 0.43
N MET A 416 -15.13 -25.63 1.55
CA MET A 416 -13.93 -24.78 1.61
C MET A 416 -12.74 -25.54 1.04
N GLU A 417 -12.16 -25.02 -0.04
CA GLU A 417 -11.01 -25.60 -0.72
C GLU A 417 -9.83 -24.63 -0.72
N ASP A 418 -8.61 -25.16 -0.63
CA ASP A 418 -7.38 -24.37 -0.75
C ASP A 418 -7.05 -24.19 -2.24
N ARG A 419 -7.22 -22.96 -2.73
CA ARG A 419 -6.96 -22.62 -4.14
C ARG A 419 -5.81 -21.64 -4.28
N LEU A 420 -4.97 -21.85 -5.29
CA LEU A 420 -3.96 -20.86 -5.65
C LEU A 420 -4.66 -19.61 -6.19
N PRO A 421 -4.25 -18.40 -5.76
CA PRO A 421 -4.89 -17.18 -6.22
C PRO A 421 -4.59 -16.93 -7.70
N LYS A 422 -5.55 -16.31 -8.41
CA LYS A 422 -5.33 -15.78 -9.76
C LYS A 422 -4.22 -14.71 -9.77
N ARG A 423 -3.53 -14.56 -10.89
CA ARG A 423 -2.53 -13.51 -11.09
C ARG A 423 -3.12 -12.12 -10.83
N LEU A 424 -2.35 -11.23 -10.19
CA LEU A 424 -2.74 -9.86 -9.83
C LEU A 424 -3.92 -9.71 -8.85
N SER A 425 -4.36 -10.78 -8.18
CA SER A 425 -5.40 -10.70 -7.14
C SER A 425 -5.07 -9.69 -6.04
N GLU A 426 -3.81 -9.67 -5.58
CA GLU A 426 -3.31 -8.72 -4.57
C GLU A 426 -3.42 -7.25 -5.02
N MET A 427 -3.13 -6.98 -6.29
CA MET A 427 -3.25 -5.64 -6.86
C MET A 427 -4.72 -5.21 -6.96
N ARG A 428 -5.61 -6.13 -7.36
CA ARG A 428 -7.05 -5.87 -7.42
C ARG A 428 -7.62 -5.60 -6.03
N SER A 429 -7.25 -6.39 -5.02
CA SER A 429 -7.61 -6.13 -3.62
C SER A 429 -7.07 -4.79 -3.13
N PHE A 430 -5.88 -4.38 -3.56
CA PHE A 430 -5.36 -3.05 -3.25
C PHE A 430 -6.20 -1.93 -3.88
N ILE A 431 -6.58 -2.06 -5.15
CA ILE A 431 -7.42 -1.07 -5.85
C ILE A 431 -8.76 -0.94 -5.14
N HIS A 432 -9.43 -2.06 -4.83
CA HIS A 432 -10.67 -2.06 -4.06
C HIS A 432 -10.54 -1.32 -2.73
N ALA A 433 -9.46 -1.57 -1.98
CA ALA A 433 -9.25 -0.94 -0.68
C ALA A 433 -8.88 0.55 -0.77
N VAL A 434 -8.11 0.96 -1.78
CA VAL A 434 -7.58 2.33 -1.86
C VAL A 434 -8.58 3.33 -2.45
N TYR A 435 -9.53 2.84 -3.23
CA TYR A 435 -10.63 3.61 -3.81
C TYR A 435 -11.93 3.47 -3.02
N GLU A 436 -11.94 2.71 -1.91
CA GLU A 436 -13.10 2.53 -1.02
C GLU A 436 -14.35 2.03 -1.78
N ILE A 437 -14.15 1.07 -2.70
CA ILE A 437 -15.19 0.47 -3.56
C ILE A 437 -15.98 -0.59 -2.80
#